data_AF-A0A3M1VGU2-F1
#
_entry.id   AF-A0A3M1VGU2-F1
#
_cell.length_a   1.000
_cell.length_b   1.000
_cell.length_c   1.000
_cell.angle_alpha   90.00
_cell.angle_beta   90.00
_cell.angle_gamma   90.00
#
_symmetry.space_group_name_H-M   'P 1'
#
loop_
_entity.id
_entity.type
_entity.pdbx_description
1 polymer ?
#
loop_
_entity_poly.entity_id
_entity_poly.type
_entity_poly.pdbx_seq_one_letter_code
_entity_poly.pdbx_strand_id
1 'polypeptide(L)'
;MKAGLLLVDKPAGMSSAAALTVVKKKLAPGKIGHAGTLDPFATGLLVCLTGEATRLAKFASSGKKAYSGTIKFGVVTDSDDITGKVLKTTGKLPNFADIARAAKAFSGSFQQVPPKISAVKVAGQRAYKLARRGQNFELKSRKVSVYSFDLSPVSEATVFFRISCSAGTYIRSIARDLGELLGCGGCLESLRREECEPFSVDEAVSLEELSKEHLRSWEDLFPDIDKIEVSEKVALRLLNGDIRVLQSLKEFTASDRFIYKAPGSGPLGIISREKSKWAYDFNMAFDSVKADIIGA
;
A
#
# COMPACT_ATOMS: atom_id res chain seq x y z
N MET A 1 -2.63 -0.25 -22.80
CA MET A 1 -1.48 0.34 -22.08
C MET A 1 -0.58 -0.79 -21.60
N LYS A 2 0.74 -0.59 -21.56
CA LYS A 2 1.68 -1.59 -21.02
C LYS A 2 1.43 -1.84 -19.53
N ALA A 3 1.81 -3.02 -19.06
CA ALA A 3 1.78 -3.35 -17.63
C ALA A 3 2.82 -2.51 -16.90
N GLY A 4 2.41 -1.83 -15.83
CA GLY A 4 3.30 -0.90 -15.11
C GLY A 4 2.65 -0.31 -13.87
N LEU A 5 3.24 0.79 -13.42
CA LEU A 5 2.86 1.50 -12.21
C LEU A 5 2.55 2.96 -12.51
N LEU A 6 1.60 3.52 -11.77
CA LEU A 6 1.34 4.95 -11.72
C LEU A 6 1.34 5.35 -10.25
N LEU A 7 2.21 6.30 -9.89
CA LEU A 7 2.26 6.87 -8.55
C LEU A 7 1.39 8.11 -8.52
N VAL A 8 0.27 8.05 -7.79
CA VAL A 8 -0.73 9.12 -7.78
C VAL A 8 -0.75 9.77 -6.41
N ASP A 9 -0.58 11.09 -6.32
CA ASP A 9 -0.91 11.83 -5.10
C ASP A 9 -2.43 12.01 -5.04
N LYS A 10 -3.10 11.17 -4.25
CA LYS A 10 -4.56 11.15 -4.16
C LYS A 10 -5.02 12.38 -3.37
N PRO A 11 -5.89 13.24 -3.92
CA PRO A 11 -6.45 14.35 -3.16
C PRO A 11 -7.44 13.86 -2.08
N ALA A 12 -7.77 14.74 -1.14
CA ALA A 12 -8.79 14.49 -0.13
C ALA A 12 -10.19 14.44 -0.76
N GLY A 13 -11.16 13.90 -0.04
CA GLY A 13 -12.57 13.89 -0.44
C GLY A 13 -12.96 12.79 -1.43
N MET A 14 -12.01 11.94 -1.86
CA MET A 14 -12.29 10.85 -2.78
C MET A 14 -11.76 9.50 -2.29
N SER A 15 -12.52 8.43 -2.56
CA SER A 15 -12.05 7.07 -2.30
C SER A 15 -10.93 6.66 -3.27
N SER A 16 -10.10 5.70 -2.87
CA SER A 16 -9.09 5.10 -3.77
C SER A 16 -9.72 4.52 -5.05
N ALA A 17 -10.93 3.95 -4.96
CA ALA A 17 -11.64 3.42 -6.14
C ALA A 17 -12.14 4.53 -7.09
N ALA A 18 -12.53 5.68 -6.53
CA ALA A 18 -12.87 6.85 -7.32
C ALA A 18 -11.63 7.38 -8.06
N ALA A 19 -10.46 7.42 -7.39
CA ALA A 19 -9.20 7.80 -8.03
C ALA A 19 -8.87 6.88 -9.21
N LEU A 20 -8.98 5.55 -9.03
CA LEU A 20 -8.80 4.59 -10.13
C LEU A 20 -9.79 4.81 -11.30
N THR A 21 -11.00 5.28 -11.02
CA THR A 21 -11.98 5.62 -12.07
C THR A 21 -11.51 6.83 -12.87
N VAL A 22 -10.92 7.85 -12.24
CA VAL A 22 -10.32 8.99 -12.92
C VAL A 22 -9.16 8.55 -13.81
N VAL A 23 -8.24 7.74 -13.27
CA VAL A 23 -7.10 7.19 -14.04
C VAL A 23 -7.59 6.38 -15.24
N LYS A 24 -8.62 5.54 -15.07
CA LYS A 24 -9.23 4.77 -16.16
C LYS A 24 -9.76 5.65 -17.28
N LYS A 25 -10.50 6.71 -16.93
CA LYS A 25 -11.05 7.65 -17.90
C LYS A 25 -9.96 8.39 -18.67
N LYS A 26 -8.90 8.82 -17.99
CA LYS A 26 -7.78 9.55 -18.62
C LYS A 26 -6.90 8.69 -19.51
N LEU A 27 -6.55 7.49 -19.05
CA LEU A 27 -5.45 6.73 -19.64
C LEU A 27 -5.87 5.45 -20.37
N ALA A 28 -7.12 5.00 -20.18
CA ALA A 28 -7.66 3.75 -20.69
C ALA A 28 -6.69 2.54 -20.55
N PRO A 29 -6.22 2.23 -19.33
CA PRO A 29 -5.19 1.19 -19.12
C PRO A 29 -5.72 -0.25 -19.29
N GLY A 30 -7.02 -0.42 -19.58
CA GLY A 30 -7.71 -1.70 -19.47
C GLY A 30 -7.89 -2.09 -18.00
N LYS A 31 -7.15 -3.09 -17.55
CA LYS A 31 -7.17 -3.52 -16.13
C LYS A 31 -6.40 -2.52 -15.26
N ILE A 32 -6.97 -2.17 -14.10
CA ILE A 32 -6.31 -1.31 -13.11
C ILE A 32 -6.59 -1.81 -11.69
N GLY A 33 -5.65 -1.62 -10.78
CA GLY A 33 -5.79 -1.84 -9.34
C GLY A 33 -4.90 -0.87 -8.55
N HIS A 34 -4.91 -0.97 -7.22
CA HIS A 34 -4.02 -0.20 -6.36
C HIS A 34 -3.41 -1.10 -5.26
N ALA A 35 -2.30 -0.67 -4.69
CA ALA A 35 -1.59 -1.38 -3.62
C ALA A 35 -1.79 -0.69 -2.26
N GLY A 36 -2.94 -0.96 -1.64
CA GLY A 36 -3.31 -0.42 -0.34
C GLY A 36 -4.23 0.80 -0.42
N THR A 37 -5.40 0.67 0.21
CA THR A 37 -6.44 1.69 0.25
C THR A 37 -6.03 2.87 1.12
N LEU A 38 -6.28 4.09 0.63
CA LEU A 38 -6.39 5.29 1.44
C LEU A 38 -7.86 5.62 1.71
N ASP A 39 -8.14 6.00 2.95
CA ASP A 39 -9.46 6.49 3.37
C ASP A 39 -9.83 7.75 2.57
N PRO A 40 -11.14 8.05 2.38
CA PRO A 40 -11.55 9.18 1.53
C PRO A 40 -11.00 10.53 1.95
N PHE A 41 -10.92 10.80 3.25
CA PHE A 41 -10.39 12.05 3.80
C PHE A 41 -8.85 12.14 3.75
N ALA A 42 -8.17 10.99 3.64
CA ALA A 42 -6.72 10.94 3.60
C ALA A 42 -6.18 11.39 2.23
N THR A 43 -4.95 11.91 2.20
CA THR A 43 -4.23 12.28 0.97
C THR A 43 -2.96 11.46 0.78
N GLY A 44 -2.22 11.73 -0.29
CA GLY A 44 -0.88 11.19 -0.48
C GLY A 44 -0.84 10.00 -1.42
N LEU A 45 0.30 9.29 -1.35
CA LEU A 45 0.71 8.32 -2.33
C LEU A 45 -0.28 7.16 -2.48
N LEU A 46 -0.81 6.96 -3.67
CA LEU A 46 -1.59 5.81 -4.11
C LEU A 46 -0.88 5.11 -5.27
N VAL A 47 -0.21 4.00 -4.97
CA VAL A 47 0.44 3.16 -5.98
C VAL A 47 -0.62 2.41 -6.77
N CYS A 48 -0.79 2.78 -8.04
CA CYS A 48 -1.72 2.17 -8.98
C CYS A 48 -0.98 1.20 -9.90
N LEU A 49 -1.58 0.06 -10.23
CA LEU A 49 -1.00 -0.95 -11.12
C LEU A 49 -1.88 -1.10 -12.36
N THR A 50 -1.28 -1.16 -13.53
CA THR A 50 -1.97 -1.26 -14.83
C THR A 50 -1.75 -2.63 -15.47
N GLY A 51 -2.73 -3.08 -16.26
CA GLY A 51 -2.63 -4.32 -17.03
C GLY A 51 -2.30 -5.54 -16.16
N GLU A 52 -1.33 -6.32 -16.62
CA GLU A 52 -0.89 -7.54 -15.95
C GLU A 52 -0.17 -7.30 -14.62
N ALA A 53 0.45 -6.13 -14.44
CA ALA A 53 1.12 -5.74 -13.20
C ALA A 53 0.15 -5.70 -12.02
N THR A 54 -1.17 -5.62 -12.25
CA THR A 54 -2.17 -5.78 -11.17
C THR A 54 -2.04 -7.08 -10.37
N ARG A 55 -1.42 -8.13 -10.94
CA ARG A 55 -1.11 -9.38 -10.22
C ARG A 55 0.00 -9.21 -9.17
N LEU A 56 0.79 -8.14 -9.25
CA LEU A 56 1.86 -7.77 -8.32
C LEU A 56 1.36 -6.97 -7.11
N ALA A 57 0.07 -6.63 -7.04
CA ALA A 57 -0.49 -5.77 -5.98
C ALA A 57 -0.17 -6.27 -4.56
N LYS A 58 -0.03 -7.59 -4.36
CA LYS A 58 0.34 -8.19 -3.07
C LYS A 58 1.74 -7.77 -2.60
N PHE A 59 2.71 -7.67 -3.52
CA PHE A 59 4.09 -7.28 -3.22
C PHE A 59 4.16 -5.77 -2.96
N ALA A 60 3.48 -4.99 -3.79
CA ALA A 60 3.39 -3.54 -3.61
C ALA A 60 2.73 -3.14 -2.28
N SER A 61 1.80 -3.97 -1.76
CA SER A 61 1.08 -3.67 -0.52
C SER A 61 1.82 -4.12 0.75
N SER A 62 2.89 -4.93 0.64
CA SER A 62 3.53 -5.56 1.82
C SER A 62 4.65 -4.74 2.44
N GLY A 63 5.25 -3.80 1.71
CA GLY A 63 6.33 -2.95 2.23
C GLY A 63 5.90 -2.03 3.37
N LYS A 64 6.87 -1.40 4.03
CA LYS A 64 6.64 -0.38 5.05
C LYS A 64 5.87 0.81 4.49
N LYS A 65 5.19 1.54 5.37
CA LYS A 65 4.39 2.72 5.04
C LYS A 65 4.73 3.84 6.01
N ALA A 66 4.87 5.06 5.50
CA ALA A 66 5.03 6.26 6.32
C ALA A 66 3.82 7.18 6.15
N TYR A 67 3.38 7.75 7.26
CA TYR A 67 2.25 8.67 7.31
C TYR A 67 2.57 9.89 8.14
N SER A 68 1.96 11.02 7.77
CA SER A 68 1.90 12.23 8.59
C SER A 68 0.46 12.69 8.73
N GLY A 69 0.19 13.52 9.74
CA GLY A 69 -1.15 14.04 9.98
C GLY A 69 -1.34 14.59 11.39
N THR A 70 -2.59 14.72 11.80
CA THR A 70 -2.96 15.26 13.11
C THR A 70 -3.93 14.34 13.84
N ILE A 71 -3.71 14.19 15.15
CA ILE A 71 -4.63 13.52 16.07
C ILE A 71 -5.30 14.60 16.91
N LYS A 72 -6.63 14.54 17.02
CA LYS A 72 -7.44 15.44 17.85
C LYS A 72 -7.95 14.69 19.07
N PHE A 73 -7.58 15.18 20.25
CA PHE A 73 -8.01 14.66 21.54
C PHE A 73 -9.29 15.34 22.02
N GLY A 74 -9.99 14.67 22.93
CA GLY A 74 -11.24 15.18 23.51
C GLY A 74 -12.48 14.98 22.62
N VAL A 75 -12.34 14.31 21.47
CA VAL A 75 -13.43 13.96 20.56
C VAL A 75 -13.31 12.49 20.17
N VAL A 76 -14.42 11.76 20.24
CA VAL A 76 -14.54 10.38 19.76
C VAL A 76 -15.61 10.32 18.68
N THR A 77 -15.29 9.67 17.57
CA THR A 77 -16.22 9.45 16.45
C THR A 77 -16.40 7.96 16.18
N ASP A 78 -17.45 7.59 15.45
CA ASP A 78 -17.73 6.19 15.09
C ASP A 78 -16.80 5.60 14.01
N SER A 79 -16.12 6.46 13.25
CA SER A 79 -15.17 6.10 12.20
C SER A 79 -13.72 6.10 12.64
N ASP A 80 -13.44 6.55 13.88
CA ASP A 80 -12.11 6.85 14.42
C ASP A 80 -11.37 7.99 13.66
N ASP A 81 -12.09 8.76 12.84
CA ASP A 81 -11.62 9.96 12.16
C ASP A 81 -12.63 11.12 12.24
N ILE A 82 -12.20 12.34 11.90
CA ILE A 82 -13.02 13.55 12.03
C ILE A 82 -14.26 13.57 11.12
N THR A 83 -14.36 12.68 10.13
CA THR A 83 -15.50 12.62 9.21
C THR A 83 -16.66 11.78 9.75
N GLY A 84 -16.45 11.05 10.85
CA GLY A 84 -17.46 10.24 11.50
C GLY A 84 -18.47 11.05 12.32
N LYS A 85 -19.53 10.37 12.75
CA LYS A 85 -20.48 10.94 13.70
C LYS A 85 -19.82 11.04 15.08
N VAL A 86 -19.88 12.21 15.68
CA VAL A 86 -19.40 12.43 17.06
C VAL A 86 -20.22 11.57 18.03
N LEU A 87 -19.52 10.74 18.80
CA LEU A 87 -20.08 9.88 19.84
C LEU A 87 -19.92 10.51 21.23
N LYS A 88 -18.79 11.16 21.46
CA LYS A 88 -18.44 11.77 22.75
C LYS A 88 -17.51 12.96 22.55
N THR A 89 -17.69 13.99 23.37
CA THR A 89 -16.74 15.10 23.53
C THR A 89 -16.39 15.28 25.01
N THR A 90 -15.22 15.85 25.29
CA THR A 90 -14.81 16.23 26.64
C THR A 90 -13.91 17.47 26.60
N GLY A 91 -14.00 18.32 27.62
CA GLY A 91 -13.08 19.44 27.83
C GLY A 91 -11.80 19.04 28.57
N LYS A 92 -11.70 17.80 29.07
CA LYS A 92 -10.51 17.30 29.76
C LYS A 92 -9.46 16.87 28.73
N LEU A 93 -8.47 17.73 28.49
CA LEU A 93 -7.39 17.48 27.54
C LEU A 93 -6.09 17.07 28.26
N PRO A 94 -5.33 16.11 27.71
CA PRO A 94 -4.01 15.76 28.24
C PRO A 94 -2.99 16.83 27.83
N ASN A 95 -1.97 17.07 28.66
CA ASN A 95 -0.83 17.87 28.24
C ASN A 95 0.07 17.07 27.28
N PHE A 96 0.91 17.76 26.52
CA PHE A 96 1.79 17.12 25.53
C PHE A 96 2.77 16.10 26.14
N ALA A 97 3.27 16.34 27.35
CA ALA A 97 4.21 15.42 28.00
C ALA A 97 3.56 14.05 28.29
N ASP A 98 2.30 14.05 28.70
CA ASP A 98 1.52 12.83 28.93
C ASP A 98 1.20 12.12 27.60
N ILE A 99 0.87 12.87 26.55
CA ILE A 99 0.68 12.32 25.19
C ILE A 99 1.96 11.62 24.72
N ALA A 100 3.10 12.30 24.79
CA ALA A 100 4.39 11.76 24.36
C ALA A 100 4.80 10.52 25.18
N ARG A 101 4.47 10.47 26.48
CA ARG A 101 4.71 9.30 27.33
C ARG A 101 3.82 8.12 26.92
N ALA A 102 2.53 8.36 26.71
CA ALA A 102 1.57 7.34 26.32
C ALA A 102 1.84 6.77 24.92
N ALA A 103 2.30 7.61 23.98
CA ALA A 103 2.65 7.22 22.61
C ALA A 103 3.72 6.11 22.53
N LYS A 104 4.60 6.00 23.54
CA LYS A 104 5.61 4.94 23.62
C LYS A 104 4.99 3.53 23.64
N ALA A 105 3.77 3.37 24.12
CA ALA A 105 3.05 2.09 24.11
C ALA A 105 2.70 1.61 22.69
N PHE A 106 2.73 2.51 21.70
CA PHE A 106 2.43 2.24 20.29
C PHE A 106 3.69 2.12 19.43
N SER A 107 4.87 2.00 20.05
CA SER A 107 6.15 1.76 19.36
C SER A 107 6.51 0.27 19.40
N GLY A 108 7.19 -0.22 18.38
CA GLY A 108 7.52 -1.65 18.25
C GLY A 108 6.33 -2.50 17.81
N SER A 109 6.34 -3.78 18.16
CA SER A 109 5.28 -4.72 17.76
C SER A 109 4.19 -4.88 18.82
N PHE A 110 2.93 -4.73 18.44
CA PHE A 110 1.78 -4.89 19.34
C PHE A 110 0.55 -5.44 18.60
N GLN A 111 -0.49 -5.81 19.35
CA GLN A 111 -1.78 -6.24 18.82
C GLN A 111 -2.69 -5.03 18.62
N GLN A 112 -3.22 -4.86 17.42
CA GLN A 112 -4.15 -3.77 17.10
C GLN A 112 -5.49 -4.33 16.64
N VAL A 113 -6.58 -3.78 17.17
CA VAL A 113 -7.94 -4.02 16.65
C VAL A 113 -8.26 -2.98 15.58
N PRO A 114 -8.50 -3.39 14.32
CA PRO A 114 -8.89 -2.49 13.25
C PRO A 114 -10.13 -1.63 13.56
N PRO A 115 -10.33 -0.47 12.89
CA PRO A 115 -11.56 0.29 12.98
C PRO A 115 -12.75 -0.54 12.46
N LYS A 116 -13.93 -0.34 13.07
CA LYS A 116 -15.19 -0.95 12.60
C LYS A 116 -15.48 -0.59 11.14
N ILE A 117 -15.22 0.67 10.77
CA ILE A 117 -15.31 1.15 9.38
C ILE A 117 -13.97 0.89 8.67
N SER A 118 -13.77 -0.36 8.25
CA SER A 118 -12.57 -0.78 7.52
C SER A 118 -12.88 -1.76 6.40
N ALA A 119 -11.89 -1.99 5.52
CA ALA A 119 -11.97 -2.99 4.46
C ALA A 119 -11.72 -4.43 4.96
N VAL A 120 -11.55 -4.69 6.25
CA VAL A 120 -11.36 -6.07 6.77
C VAL A 120 -12.58 -6.92 6.41
N LYS A 121 -12.37 -8.20 6.07
CA LYS A 121 -13.47 -9.14 5.84
C LYS A 121 -13.82 -9.87 7.14
N VAL A 122 -15.10 -9.92 7.48
CA VAL A 122 -15.69 -10.69 8.57
C VAL A 122 -16.77 -11.58 7.96
N ALA A 123 -16.64 -12.91 8.12
CA ALA A 123 -17.53 -13.91 7.51
C ALA A 123 -17.79 -13.66 6.00
N GLY A 124 -16.73 -13.35 5.24
CA GLY A 124 -16.80 -13.09 3.80
C GLY A 124 -17.28 -11.68 3.40
N GLN A 125 -17.87 -10.90 4.30
CA GLN A 125 -18.35 -9.53 4.05
C GLN A 125 -17.36 -8.48 4.57
N ARG A 126 -17.29 -7.30 3.93
CA ARG A 126 -16.42 -6.20 4.39
C ARG A 126 -17.02 -5.52 5.63
N ALA A 127 -16.20 -5.23 6.63
CA ALA A 127 -16.60 -4.65 7.91
C ALA A 127 -17.38 -3.34 7.75
N TYR A 128 -16.95 -2.44 6.86
CA TYR A 128 -17.71 -1.21 6.58
C TYR A 128 -19.14 -1.46 6.05
N LYS A 129 -19.39 -2.57 5.34
CA LYS A 129 -20.76 -2.93 4.89
C LYS A 129 -21.63 -3.40 6.05
N LEU A 130 -21.05 -4.15 6.98
CA LEU A 130 -21.74 -4.61 8.19
C LEU A 130 -22.07 -3.43 9.11
N ALA A 131 -21.10 -2.53 9.33
CA ALA A 131 -21.26 -1.34 10.16
C ALA A 131 -22.37 -0.41 9.63
N ARG A 132 -22.40 -0.17 8.30
CA ARG A 132 -23.47 0.62 7.67
C ARG A 132 -24.87 0.03 7.79
N ARG A 133 -24.97 -1.29 8.00
CA ARG A 133 -26.24 -1.98 8.26
C ARG A 133 -26.61 -2.03 9.74
N GLY A 134 -25.82 -1.39 10.60
CA GLY A 134 -26.01 -1.41 12.06
C GLY A 134 -25.78 -2.79 12.68
N GLN A 135 -25.11 -3.72 11.99
CA GLN A 135 -24.87 -5.05 12.53
C GLN A 135 -23.74 -5.02 13.55
N ASN A 136 -23.93 -5.72 14.67
CA ASN A 136 -22.87 -5.95 15.64
C ASN A 136 -21.95 -7.07 15.14
N PHE A 137 -20.66 -6.80 15.10
CA PHE A 137 -19.61 -7.77 14.78
C PHE A 137 -18.32 -7.38 15.50
N GLU A 138 -17.48 -8.37 15.74
CA GLU A 138 -16.17 -8.18 16.35
C GLU A 138 -15.06 -8.30 15.30
N LEU A 139 -14.03 -7.48 15.46
CA LEU A 139 -12.83 -7.53 14.64
C LEU A 139 -11.72 -8.22 15.41
N LYS A 140 -11.14 -9.25 14.82
CA LYS A 140 -9.96 -9.92 15.40
C LYS A 140 -8.78 -8.95 15.41
N SER A 141 -8.05 -8.92 16.53
CA SER A 141 -6.78 -8.21 16.62
C SER A 141 -5.75 -8.83 15.69
N ARG A 142 -4.79 -8.01 15.26
CA ARG A 142 -3.66 -8.45 14.44
C ARG A 142 -2.37 -7.80 14.89
N LYS A 143 -1.27 -8.53 14.73
CA LYS A 143 0.07 -8.00 14.99
C LYS A 143 0.41 -6.92 13.96
N VAL A 144 0.81 -5.75 14.44
CA VAL A 144 1.35 -4.64 13.65
C VAL A 144 2.68 -4.22 14.25
N SER A 145 3.49 -3.47 13.50
CA SER A 145 4.73 -2.89 13.99
C SER A 145 4.83 -1.42 13.63
N VAL A 146 5.24 -0.60 14.58
CA VAL A 146 5.57 0.82 14.40
C VAL A 146 7.06 0.98 14.62
N TYR A 147 7.75 1.47 13.59
CA TYR A 147 9.21 1.61 13.56
C TYR A 147 9.66 2.96 14.11
N SER A 148 8.91 4.02 13.82
CA SER A 148 9.10 5.36 14.38
C SER A 148 7.75 6.02 14.59
N PHE A 149 7.63 6.84 15.64
CA PHE A 149 6.42 7.61 15.94
C PHE A 149 6.82 8.94 16.60
N ASP A 150 6.96 9.95 15.76
CA ASP A 150 7.36 11.30 16.16
C ASP A 150 6.11 12.15 16.36
N LEU A 151 6.10 12.96 17.42
CA LEU A 151 4.98 13.81 17.80
C LEU A 151 5.44 15.23 18.07
N SER A 152 4.62 16.21 17.69
CA SER A 152 4.79 17.61 18.06
C SER A 152 3.45 18.27 18.38
N PRO A 153 3.41 19.22 19.33
CA PRO A 153 2.17 19.92 19.66
C PRO A 153 1.77 20.86 18.51
N VAL A 154 0.47 20.93 18.21
CA VAL A 154 -0.12 21.89 17.26
C VAL A 154 -1.04 22.87 18.00
N SER A 155 -1.83 22.35 18.93
CA SER A 155 -2.70 23.11 19.83
C SER A 155 -2.89 22.35 21.15
N GLU A 156 -3.72 22.87 22.06
CA GLU A 156 -4.04 22.17 23.31
C GLU A 156 -4.68 20.79 23.10
N ALA A 157 -5.46 20.62 22.03
CA ALA A 157 -6.19 19.39 21.75
C ALA A 157 -5.61 18.60 20.58
N THR A 158 -4.62 19.14 19.86
CA THR A 158 -4.15 18.56 18.60
C THR A 158 -2.64 18.38 18.62
N VAL A 159 -2.19 17.19 18.20
CA VAL A 159 -0.78 16.91 17.93
C VAL A 159 -0.59 16.54 16.48
N PHE A 160 0.52 17.00 15.92
CA PHE A 160 1.02 16.50 14.65
C PHE A 160 1.80 15.21 14.90
N PHE A 161 1.77 14.30 13.93
CA PHE A 161 2.58 13.09 13.96
C PHE A 161 3.28 12.81 12.64
N ARG A 162 4.40 12.10 12.75
CA ARG A 162 5.00 11.29 11.67
C ARG A 162 5.18 9.87 12.16
N ILE A 163 4.76 8.89 11.37
CA ILE A 163 4.79 7.48 11.78
C ILE A 163 5.21 6.58 10.63
N SER A 164 6.21 5.73 10.87
CA SER A 164 6.59 4.63 9.98
C SER A 164 6.12 3.31 10.56
N CYS A 165 5.41 2.50 9.78
CA CYS A 165 4.78 1.28 10.27
C CYS A 165 4.72 0.17 9.22
N SER A 166 4.44 -1.05 9.69
CA SER A 166 4.20 -2.21 8.84
C SER A 166 2.91 -2.06 8.06
N ALA A 167 2.82 -2.72 6.90
CA ALA A 167 1.57 -2.84 6.16
C ALA A 167 0.42 -3.35 7.06
N GLY A 168 -0.77 -2.79 6.88
CA GLY A 168 -1.95 -3.14 7.68
C GLY A 168 -2.05 -2.46 9.04
N THR A 169 -1.17 -1.53 9.38
CA THR A 169 -1.38 -0.66 10.55
C THR A 169 -2.49 0.36 10.25
N TYR A 170 -3.48 0.48 11.15
CA TYR A 170 -4.51 1.50 11.07
C TYR A 170 -4.14 2.69 11.96
N ILE A 171 -3.80 3.82 11.34
CA ILE A 171 -3.47 5.06 12.06
C ILE A 171 -4.68 5.60 12.84
N ARG A 172 -5.89 5.40 12.29
CA ARG A 172 -7.15 5.70 13.00
C ARG A 172 -7.28 4.97 14.34
N SER A 173 -6.90 3.69 14.38
CA SER A 173 -6.89 2.92 15.64
C SER A 173 -5.84 3.43 16.60
N ILE A 174 -4.65 3.84 16.13
CA ILE A 174 -3.64 4.47 17.00
C ILE A 174 -4.19 5.74 17.64
N ALA A 175 -4.86 6.61 16.86
CA ALA A 175 -5.48 7.83 17.38
C ALA A 175 -6.54 7.55 18.45
N ARG A 176 -7.44 6.60 18.18
CA ARG A 176 -8.47 6.13 19.13
C ARG A 176 -7.84 5.57 20.41
N ASP A 177 -6.98 4.57 20.27
CA ASP A 177 -6.41 3.80 21.37
C ASP A 177 -5.51 4.70 22.25
N LEU A 178 -4.77 5.65 21.66
CA LEU A 178 -3.99 6.64 22.39
C LEU A 178 -4.89 7.57 23.22
N GLY A 179 -6.00 8.04 22.63
CA GLY A 179 -6.99 8.85 23.34
C GLY A 179 -7.69 8.10 24.47
N GLU A 180 -8.00 6.82 24.27
CA GLU A 180 -8.55 5.93 25.29
C GLU A 180 -7.59 5.72 26.46
N LEU A 181 -6.30 5.46 26.18
CA LEU A 181 -5.26 5.31 27.19
C LEU A 181 -5.09 6.57 28.04
N LEU A 182 -5.25 7.75 27.44
CA LEU A 182 -5.20 9.04 28.12
C LEU A 182 -6.52 9.41 28.83
N GLY A 183 -7.58 8.63 28.66
CA GLY A 183 -8.89 8.84 29.28
C GLY A 183 -9.68 10.05 28.74
N CYS A 184 -9.24 10.65 27.63
CA CYS A 184 -9.89 11.80 26.99
C CYS A 184 -10.58 11.45 25.66
N GLY A 185 -10.25 10.29 25.08
CA GLY A 185 -10.64 9.93 23.72
C GLY A 185 -9.86 10.72 22.67
N GLY A 186 -9.89 10.23 21.44
CA GLY A 186 -9.25 10.88 20.31
C GLY A 186 -9.68 10.31 18.98
N CYS A 187 -9.51 11.09 17.92
CA CYS A 187 -9.74 10.66 16.55
C CYS A 187 -8.67 11.24 15.62
N LEU A 188 -8.53 10.61 14.45
CA LEU A 188 -7.63 11.09 13.42
C LEU A 188 -8.26 12.27 12.68
N GLU A 189 -7.61 13.44 12.72
CA GLU A 189 -8.13 14.67 12.10
C GLU A 189 -7.63 14.83 10.66
N SER A 190 -6.35 14.54 10.41
CA SER A 190 -5.77 14.53 9.07
C SER A 190 -4.84 13.34 8.88
N LEU A 191 -4.70 12.89 7.63
CA LEU A 191 -3.83 11.78 7.28
C LEU A 191 -3.29 11.96 5.85
N ARG A 192 -1.97 11.92 5.71
CA ARG A 192 -1.26 11.85 4.43
C ARG A 192 -0.35 10.63 4.45
N ARG A 193 -0.42 9.80 3.40
CA ARG A 193 0.59 8.75 3.19
C ARG A 193 1.76 9.32 2.41
N GLU A 194 2.88 9.47 3.08
CA GLU A 194 4.12 9.99 2.52
C GLU A 194 4.88 8.89 1.77
N GLU A 195 4.85 7.66 2.27
CA GLU A 195 5.61 6.56 1.66
C GLU A 195 4.81 5.27 1.54
N CYS A 196 5.10 4.57 0.45
CA CYS A 196 4.69 3.22 0.19
C CYS A 196 5.87 2.48 -0.43
N GLU A 197 6.74 1.96 0.44
CA GLU A 197 7.99 1.30 0.06
C GLU A 197 7.80 0.40 -1.17
N PRO A 198 8.62 0.59 -2.23
CA PRO A 198 9.83 1.43 -2.27
C PRO A 198 9.62 2.91 -2.64
N PHE A 199 8.37 3.39 -2.75
CA PHE A 199 8.08 4.71 -3.33
C PHE A 199 7.77 5.80 -2.30
N SER A 200 8.13 7.04 -2.63
CA SER A 200 7.73 8.27 -1.94
C SER A 200 6.61 9.00 -2.69
N VAL A 201 5.81 9.78 -1.95
CA VAL A 201 4.82 10.70 -2.50
C VAL A 201 5.47 11.81 -3.34
N ASP A 202 6.75 12.11 -3.12
CA ASP A 202 7.50 13.09 -3.90
C ASP A 202 7.70 12.66 -5.37
N GLU A 203 7.60 11.36 -5.64
CA GLU A 203 7.63 10.80 -7.00
C GLU A 203 6.23 10.71 -7.63
N ALA A 204 5.18 11.06 -6.88
CA ALA A 204 3.81 10.93 -7.30
C ALA A 204 3.34 12.18 -8.04
N VAL A 205 2.39 11.98 -8.97
CA VAL A 205 1.78 13.08 -9.70
C VAL A 205 0.32 13.24 -9.33
N SER A 206 -0.18 14.47 -9.44
CA SER A 206 -1.59 14.76 -9.22
C SER A 206 -2.47 14.01 -10.23
N LEU A 207 -3.73 13.78 -9.89
CA LEU A 207 -4.67 13.17 -10.84
C LEU A 207 -4.88 14.06 -12.06
N GLU A 208 -4.74 15.37 -11.89
CA GLU A 208 -4.89 16.43 -12.88
C GLU A 208 -3.79 16.36 -13.94
N GLU A 209 -2.54 16.21 -13.53
CA GLU A 209 -1.36 16.18 -14.41
C GLU A 209 -1.06 14.78 -14.96
N LEU A 210 -1.65 13.74 -14.37
CA LEU A 210 -1.40 12.35 -14.75
C LEU A 210 -1.63 12.10 -16.26
N SER A 211 -0.59 11.59 -16.90
CA SER A 211 -0.52 11.26 -18.33
C SER A 211 0.09 9.86 -18.55
N LYS A 212 0.18 9.41 -19.81
CA LYS A 212 0.82 8.12 -20.14
C LYS A 212 2.34 8.12 -19.93
N GLU A 213 2.98 9.29 -19.95
CA GLU A 213 4.43 9.44 -19.78
C GLU A 213 4.88 9.12 -18.35
N HIS A 214 3.96 9.24 -17.40
CA HIS A 214 4.18 8.90 -15.99
C HIS A 214 4.10 7.39 -15.73
N LEU A 215 3.86 6.56 -16.74
CA LEU A 215 3.82 5.11 -16.59
C LEU A 215 5.23 4.58 -16.31
N ARG A 216 5.43 4.10 -15.08
CA ARG A 216 6.68 3.46 -14.67
C ARG A 216 6.67 1.96 -14.95
N SER A 217 7.86 1.39 -15.07
CA SER A 217 8.02 -0.06 -15.20
C SER A 217 7.57 -0.75 -13.91
N TRP A 218 6.99 -1.95 -14.03
CA TRP A 218 6.57 -2.71 -12.85
C TRP A 218 7.75 -3.26 -12.04
N GLU A 219 8.94 -3.36 -12.63
CA GLU A 219 10.16 -3.80 -11.93
C GLU A 219 10.60 -2.83 -10.84
N ASP A 220 10.18 -1.56 -10.90
CA ASP A 220 10.47 -0.54 -9.89
C ASP A 220 9.90 -0.91 -8.51
N LEU A 221 8.97 -1.88 -8.44
CA LEU A 221 8.52 -2.48 -7.18
C LEU A 221 9.62 -3.27 -6.45
N PHE A 222 10.70 -3.60 -7.15
CA PHE A 222 11.75 -4.49 -6.70
C PHE A 222 13.12 -3.85 -7.00
N PRO A 223 13.47 -2.73 -6.35
CA PRO A 223 14.69 -1.99 -6.67
C PRO A 223 15.97 -2.84 -6.51
N ASP A 224 15.97 -3.74 -5.53
CA ASP A 224 17.14 -4.56 -5.16
C ASP A 224 17.11 -5.98 -5.75
N ILE A 225 16.16 -6.30 -6.65
CA ILE A 225 16.11 -7.65 -7.24
C ILE A 225 17.12 -7.77 -8.38
N ASP A 226 17.81 -8.90 -8.43
CA ASP A 226 18.72 -9.19 -9.54
C ASP A 226 17.96 -9.21 -10.86
N LYS A 227 18.59 -8.67 -11.90
CA LYS A 227 18.05 -8.67 -13.26
C LYS A 227 18.96 -9.53 -14.13
N ILE A 228 18.39 -10.56 -14.75
CA ILE A 228 19.14 -11.47 -15.61
C ILE A 228 18.60 -11.39 -17.03
N GLU A 229 19.49 -11.07 -17.96
CA GLU A 229 19.20 -11.13 -19.38
C GLU A 229 19.38 -12.58 -19.89
N VAL A 230 18.37 -13.10 -20.55
CA VAL A 230 18.37 -14.43 -21.19
C VAL A 230 18.31 -14.27 -22.70
N SER A 231 18.82 -15.25 -23.45
CA SER A 231 18.59 -15.25 -24.91
C SER A 231 17.09 -15.24 -25.23
N GLU A 232 16.72 -14.68 -26.38
CA GLU A 232 15.33 -14.63 -26.84
C GLU A 232 14.67 -16.02 -26.80
N LYS A 233 15.36 -17.06 -27.28
CA LYS A 233 14.88 -18.45 -27.24
C LYS A 233 14.52 -18.91 -25.82
N VAL A 234 15.31 -18.53 -24.82
CA VAL A 234 15.04 -18.84 -23.42
C VAL A 234 13.87 -18.01 -22.89
N ALA A 235 13.84 -16.70 -23.17
CA ALA A 235 12.72 -15.83 -22.79
C ALA A 235 11.38 -16.36 -23.31
N LEU A 236 11.33 -16.77 -24.58
CA LEU A 236 10.13 -17.35 -25.20
C LEU A 236 9.68 -18.63 -24.49
N ARG A 237 10.61 -19.51 -24.10
CA ARG A 237 10.28 -20.73 -23.33
C ARG A 237 9.74 -20.39 -21.94
N LEU A 238 10.35 -19.42 -21.25
CA LEU A 238 9.91 -18.98 -19.92
C LEU A 238 8.51 -18.34 -19.97
N LEU A 239 8.23 -17.50 -20.96
CA LEU A 239 6.89 -16.91 -21.16
C LEU A 239 5.82 -17.97 -21.44
N ASN A 240 6.18 -19.07 -22.09
CA ASN A 240 5.31 -20.23 -22.30
C ASN A 240 5.27 -21.20 -21.10
N GLY A 241 5.88 -20.84 -19.97
CA GLY A 241 5.81 -21.59 -18.72
C GLY A 241 6.85 -22.71 -18.56
N ASP A 242 7.79 -22.87 -19.49
CA ASP A 242 8.80 -23.94 -19.43
C ASP A 242 10.00 -23.55 -18.54
N ILE A 243 9.77 -23.51 -17.22
CA ILE A 243 10.77 -23.10 -16.22
C ILE A 243 12.00 -24.04 -16.15
N ARG A 244 11.88 -25.26 -16.69
CA ARG A 244 12.95 -26.27 -16.70
C ARG A 244 14.15 -25.83 -17.53
N VAL A 245 13.98 -24.87 -18.45
CA VAL A 245 15.09 -24.30 -19.22
C VAL A 245 16.20 -23.75 -18.31
N LEU A 246 15.87 -23.28 -17.10
CA LEU A 246 16.84 -22.79 -16.12
C LEU A 246 17.81 -23.86 -15.63
N GLN A 247 17.43 -25.15 -15.64
CA GLN A 247 18.33 -26.24 -15.24
C GLN A 247 19.54 -26.38 -16.17
N SER A 248 19.40 -25.94 -17.42
CA SER A 248 20.45 -26.00 -18.43
C SER A 248 21.37 -24.77 -18.44
N LEU A 249 21.06 -23.74 -17.65
CA LEU A 249 21.75 -22.47 -17.67
C LEU A 249 22.59 -22.32 -16.39
N LYS A 250 23.91 -22.51 -16.51
CA LYS A 250 24.85 -22.44 -15.38
C LYS A 250 24.92 -21.05 -14.71
N GLU A 251 24.47 -20.00 -15.42
CA GLU A 251 24.53 -18.60 -14.97
C GLU A 251 23.45 -18.22 -13.94
N PHE A 252 22.40 -19.04 -13.75
CA PHE A 252 21.25 -18.71 -12.90
C PHE A 252 21.40 -19.18 -11.45
N THR A 253 22.63 -19.44 -10.99
CA THR A 253 22.87 -20.04 -9.68
C THR A 253 23.16 -19.04 -8.57
N ALA A 254 23.45 -17.78 -8.91
CA ALA A 254 23.91 -16.76 -7.95
C ALA A 254 22.78 -16.09 -7.15
N SER A 255 21.53 -16.14 -7.65
CA SER A 255 20.39 -15.51 -7.02
C SER A 255 19.23 -16.50 -6.86
N ASP A 256 18.61 -16.48 -5.68
CA ASP A 256 17.39 -17.24 -5.41
C ASP A 256 16.13 -16.50 -5.87
N ARG A 257 16.23 -15.26 -6.36
CA ARG A 257 15.08 -14.50 -6.87
C ARG A 257 15.52 -13.38 -7.80
N PHE A 258 15.06 -13.42 -9.05
CA PHE A 258 15.46 -12.46 -10.08
C PHE A 258 14.31 -12.09 -11.01
N ILE A 259 14.40 -10.92 -11.63
CA ILE A 259 13.65 -10.54 -12.82
C ILE A 259 14.41 -11.04 -14.04
N TYR A 260 13.71 -11.66 -14.99
CA TYR A 260 14.30 -12.02 -16.28
C TYR A 260 13.80 -11.10 -17.40
N LYS A 261 14.66 -10.87 -18.40
CA LYS A 261 14.38 -10.08 -19.61
C LYS A 261 15.12 -10.66 -20.83
N ALA A 262 14.70 -10.27 -22.02
CA ALA A 262 15.43 -10.51 -23.26
C ALA A 262 16.24 -9.26 -23.65
N PRO A 263 17.24 -9.38 -24.56
CA PRO A 263 17.92 -8.23 -25.13
C PRO A 263 16.91 -7.24 -25.73
N GLY A 264 17.06 -5.96 -25.40
CA GLY A 264 16.16 -4.90 -25.89
C GLY A 264 14.73 -4.90 -25.31
N SER A 265 14.33 -5.92 -24.56
CA SER A 265 13.00 -5.98 -23.95
C SER A 265 12.94 -5.28 -22.58
N GLY A 266 11.72 -4.94 -22.17
CA GLY A 266 11.41 -4.65 -20.75
C GLY A 266 11.42 -5.93 -19.90
N PRO A 267 11.14 -5.83 -18.59
CA PRO A 267 11.08 -6.98 -17.70
C PRO A 267 9.90 -7.91 -18.06
N LEU A 268 10.15 -9.22 -18.05
CA LEU A 268 9.21 -10.24 -18.54
C LEU A 268 8.58 -11.07 -17.43
N GLY A 269 9.27 -11.26 -16.31
CA GLY A 269 8.73 -12.00 -15.17
C GLY A 269 9.70 -12.06 -14.01
N ILE A 270 9.22 -12.61 -12.90
CA ILE A 270 9.97 -12.83 -11.66
C ILE A 270 9.99 -14.33 -11.40
N ILE A 271 11.20 -14.85 -11.21
CA ILE A 271 11.43 -16.26 -10.88
C ILE A 271 12.11 -16.32 -9.52
N SER A 272 11.69 -17.28 -8.71
CA SER A 272 12.25 -17.54 -7.38
C SER A 272 12.63 -19.02 -7.25
N ARG A 273 13.61 -19.31 -6.37
CA ARG A 273 14.06 -20.65 -6.01
C ARG A 273 13.79 -20.91 -4.54
N GLU A 274 13.06 -21.97 -4.25
CA GLU A 274 12.91 -22.48 -2.88
C GLU A 274 13.30 -23.95 -2.84
N LYS A 275 14.24 -24.33 -1.96
CA LYS A 275 14.71 -25.72 -1.78
C LYS A 275 15.04 -26.42 -3.11
N SER A 276 15.80 -25.72 -3.96
CA SER A 276 16.24 -26.16 -5.30
C SER A 276 15.16 -26.28 -6.38
N LYS A 277 13.92 -25.84 -6.11
CA LYS A 277 12.84 -25.79 -7.11
C LYS A 277 12.60 -24.35 -7.56
N TRP A 278 12.63 -24.14 -8.87
CA TRP A 278 12.26 -22.87 -9.48
C TRP A 278 10.74 -22.72 -9.56
N ALA A 279 10.24 -21.51 -9.31
CA ALA A 279 8.83 -21.14 -9.41
C ALA A 279 8.67 -19.74 -10.03
N TYR A 280 7.53 -19.50 -10.67
CA TYR A 280 7.15 -18.16 -11.12
C TYR A 280 6.45 -17.42 -9.98
N ASP A 281 7.05 -16.32 -9.54
CA ASP A 281 6.37 -15.33 -8.70
C ASP A 281 5.43 -14.46 -9.55
N PHE A 282 5.85 -14.21 -10.81
CA PHE A 282 5.13 -13.43 -11.80
C PHE A 282 5.63 -13.77 -13.20
N ASN A 283 4.74 -13.80 -14.19
CA ASN A 283 5.12 -14.00 -15.58
C ASN A 283 4.17 -13.24 -16.50
N MET A 284 4.69 -12.39 -17.38
CA MET A 284 3.90 -11.69 -18.39
C MET A 284 3.28 -12.69 -19.37
N ALA A 285 2.09 -12.38 -19.90
CA ALA A 285 1.50 -13.19 -20.95
C ALA A 285 2.32 -13.05 -22.24
N PHE A 286 2.59 -14.17 -22.91
CA PHE A 286 3.39 -14.17 -24.13
C PHE A 286 2.90 -13.15 -25.18
N ASP A 287 1.59 -13.12 -25.44
CA ASP A 287 0.98 -12.24 -26.43
C ASP A 287 1.14 -10.74 -26.11
N SER A 288 1.35 -10.36 -24.84
CA SER A 288 1.49 -8.95 -24.46
C SER A 288 2.90 -8.39 -24.65
N VAL A 289 3.89 -9.27 -24.80
CA VAL A 289 5.32 -8.90 -24.89
C VAL A 289 6.03 -9.50 -26.12
N LYS A 290 5.33 -10.31 -26.93
CA LYS A 290 5.91 -10.97 -28.12
C LYS A 290 6.62 -9.99 -29.07
N ALA A 291 5.99 -8.86 -29.37
CA ALA A 291 6.56 -7.83 -30.25
C ALA A 291 7.81 -7.15 -29.65
N ASP A 292 7.88 -7.07 -28.32
CA ASP A 292 9.04 -6.50 -27.62
C ASP A 292 10.25 -7.48 -27.61
N ILE A 293 10.09 -8.74 -28.03
CA ILE A 293 11.13 -9.78 -27.99
C ILE A 293 11.58 -10.20 -29.39
N ILE A 294 10.64 -10.40 -30.32
CA ILE A 294 10.95 -10.97 -31.65
C ILE A 294 11.41 -9.88 -32.63
N GLY A 295 11.31 -8.59 -32.24
CA GLY A 295 11.33 -7.48 -33.18
C GLY A 295 10.02 -7.45 -33.98
N ALA A 296 9.57 -6.24 -34.34
CA ALA A 296 8.44 -6.09 -35.26
C ALA A 296 8.82 -6.55 -36.67
#